data_AF-A0A497N2Q8-F1
#
_entry.id   AF-A0A497N2Q8-F1
#
_cell.length_a   1.000
_cell.length_b   1.000
_cell.length_c   1.000
_cell.angle_alpha   90.00
_cell.angle_beta   90.00
_cell.angle_gamma   90.00
#
_symmetry.space_group_name_H-M   'P 1'
#
loop_
_entity.id
_entity.type
_entity.pdbx_description
1 polymer ?
#
loop_
_entity_poly.entity_id
_entity_poly.type
_entity_poly.pdbx_seq_one_letter_code
_entity_poly.pdbx_strand_id
1 'polypeptide(L)'
;MPYCTRCGFKIPEEEGARFCPNCGAPLTHTITPKAEIEIGEARVGGAAGRLREALSNRMVTAAISAIVGFLTTLAGSLSSVDMAEAQMMVNQLDELRKLVDQLTLGTQFIFGNNLMHCLFMFTPVLGPPYGLYVLYQTGRFIAATGVVNGVNPLLLLFATFLFPHAIMEYVAYGIAISESFWLLYMAAKHRLRAELMNACKAIALAAVLLLAAAFIEVWIIQLLTGGLGG
;
A
#
# COMPACT_ATOMS: atom_id res chain seq x y z
N MET A 1 -31.31 -38.02 -23.93
CA MET A 1 -31.93 -38.80 -25.02
C MET A 1 -32.17 -37.98 -26.29
N PRO A 2 -31.24 -37.99 -27.25
CA PRO A 2 -31.40 -37.30 -28.53
C PRO A 2 -32.38 -38.05 -29.46
N TYR A 3 -33.15 -37.30 -30.25
CA TYR A 3 -33.97 -37.82 -31.36
C TYR A 3 -33.34 -37.39 -32.68
N CYS A 4 -33.43 -38.23 -33.71
CA CYS A 4 -32.95 -37.88 -35.05
C CYS A 4 -33.78 -36.71 -35.62
N THR A 5 -33.12 -35.62 -36.03
CA THR A 5 -33.78 -34.44 -36.63
C THR A 5 -34.37 -34.72 -38.01
N ARG A 6 -34.00 -35.83 -38.66
CA ARG A 6 -34.50 -36.20 -39.98
C ARG A 6 -35.74 -37.09 -39.94
N CYS A 7 -35.79 -38.07 -39.03
CA CYS A 7 -36.87 -39.07 -39.00
C CYS A 7 -37.56 -39.23 -37.64
N GLY A 8 -37.15 -38.49 -36.61
CA GLY A 8 -37.76 -38.56 -35.28
C GLY A 8 -37.45 -39.83 -34.48
N PHE A 9 -36.58 -40.71 -34.97
CA PHE A 9 -36.20 -41.93 -34.26
C PHE A 9 -35.41 -41.61 -32.98
N LYS A 10 -35.77 -42.26 -31.87
CA LYS A 10 -35.08 -42.12 -30.58
C LYS A 10 -33.72 -42.81 -30.64
N ILE A 11 -32.63 -42.07 -30.43
CA ILE A 11 -31.29 -42.63 -30.48
C ILE A 11 -30.97 -43.29 -29.12
N PRO A 12 -30.63 -44.60 -29.09
CA PRO A 12 -30.11 -45.24 -27.89
C PRO A 12 -28.84 -44.52 -27.41
N GLU A 13 -28.68 -44.33 -26.10
CA GLU A 13 -27.55 -43.56 -25.52
C GLU A 13 -26.19 -44.29 -25.58
N GLU A 14 -26.05 -45.25 -26.49
CA GLU A 14 -24.78 -45.96 -26.70
C GLU A 14 -23.74 -45.02 -27.32
N GLU A 15 -22.58 -44.93 -26.68
CA GLU A 15 -21.49 -44.04 -27.05
C GLU A 15 -21.02 -44.32 -28.50
N GLY A 16 -21.07 -43.29 -29.34
CA GLY A 16 -20.35 -43.27 -30.61
C GLY A 16 -21.15 -43.53 -31.90
N ALA A 17 -22.48 -43.62 -31.86
CA ALA A 17 -23.28 -43.78 -33.09
C ALA A 17 -23.17 -42.53 -34.00
N ARG A 18 -22.41 -42.61 -35.10
CA ARG A 18 -22.22 -41.51 -36.07
C ARG A 18 -23.38 -41.33 -37.04
N PHE A 19 -24.24 -42.33 -37.17
CA PHE A 19 -25.38 -42.35 -38.09
C PHE A 19 -26.63 -42.87 -37.39
N CYS A 20 -27.79 -42.34 -37.76
CA CYS A 20 -29.07 -42.82 -37.26
C CYS A 20 -29.32 -44.25 -37.79
N PRO A 21 -29.58 -45.24 -36.91
CA PRO A 21 -29.79 -46.63 -37.33
C PRO A 21 -31.07 -46.82 -38.15
N ASN A 22 -32.03 -45.90 -38.05
CA ASN A 22 -33.31 -45.99 -38.76
C ASN A 22 -33.26 -45.40 -40.18
N CYS A 23 -32.58 -44.26 -40.38
CA CYS A 23 -32.62 -43.53 -41.66
C CYS A 23 -31.25 -43.20 -42.28
N GLY A 24 -30.16 -43.59 -41.62
CA GLY A 24 -28.79 -43.35 -42.09
C GLY A 24 -28.34 -41.89 -42.07
N ALA A 25 -29.13 -40.97 -41.50
CA ALA A 25 -28.71 -39.57 -41.38
C ALA A 25 -27.49 -39.44 -40.46
N PRO A 26 -26.48 -38.62 -40.81
CA PRO A 26 -25.35 -38.37 -39.92
C PRO A 26 -25.86 -37.70 -38.64
N LEU A 27 -25.51 -38.28 -37.50
CA LEU A 27 -25.72 -37.66 -36.20
C LEU A 27 -24.50 -36.76 -35.96
N THR A 28 -24.67 -35.46 -36.13
CA THR A 28 -23.69 -34.48 -35.68
C THR A 28 -23.59 -34.62 -34.17
N HIS A 29 -22.63 -35.43 -33.72
CA HIS A 29 -22.14 -35.44 -32.35
C HIS A 29 -21.61 -34.04 -32.05
N THR A 30 -22.48 -33.13 -31.62
CA THR A 30 -22.07 -32.03 -30.76
C THR A 30 -21.70 -32.69 -29.44
N ILE A 31 -20.49 -33.24 -29.38
CA ILE A 31 -19.76 -33.29 -28.12
C ILE A 31 -19.66 -31.83 -27.71
N THR A 32 -20.60 -31.32 -26.92
CA THR A 32 -20.33 -30.12 -26.13
C THR A 32 -19.35 -30.58 -25.07
N PRO A 33 -18.05 -30.25 -25.16
CA PRO A 33 -17.18 -30.50 -24.03
C PRO A 33 -17.65 -29.50 -22.98
N LYS A 34 -18.24 -30.00 -21.90
CA LYS A 34 -18.45 -29.23 -20.67
C LYS A 34 -17.14 -28.55 -20.20
N ALA A 35 -15.99 -29.07 -20.64
CA ALA A 35 -14.66 -28.50 -20.51
C ALA A 35 -14.48 -27.12 -21.16
N GLU A 36 -15.23 -26.74 -22.20
CA GLU A 36 -15.04 -25.44 -22.86
C GLU A 36 -15.68 -24.28 -22.06
N ILE A 37 -16.68 -24.57 -21.23
CA ILE A 37 -17.29 -23.60 -20.30
C ILE A 37 -16.40 -23.39 -19.08
N GLU A 38 -15.82 -24.45 -18.50
CA GLU A 38 -14.85 -24.33 -17.38
C GLU A 38 -13.55 -23.64 -17.81
N ILE A 39 -13.07 -23.88 -19.04
CA ILE A 39 -11.92 -23.15 -19.60
C ILE A 39 -12.27 -21.68 -19.88
N GLY A 40 -13.53 -21.38 -20.20
CA GLY A 40 -14.05 -20.03 -20.38
C GLY A 40 -14.03 -19.21 -19.09
N GLU A 41 -14.57 -19.76 -18.00
CA GLU A 41 -14.59 -19.08 -16.70
C GLU A 41 -13.18 -18.91 -16.10
N ALA A 42 -12.29 -19.90 -16.27
CA ALA A 42 -10.87 -19.76 -15.90
C ALA A 42 -10.10 -18.73 -16.77
N ARG A 43 -10.58 -18.44 -17.99
CA ARG A 43 -10.00 -17.43 -18.91
C ARG A 43 -10.61 -16.04 -18.76
N VAL A 44 -11.75 -15.86 -18.09
CA VAL A 44 -12.30 -14.53 -17.73
C VAL A 44 -11.35 -13.79 -16.77
N GLY A 45 -10.50 -14.51 -16.04
CA GLY A 45 -9.28 -13.99 -15.45
C GLY A 45 -8.17 -13.77 -16.49
N GLY A 46 -8.41 -12.94 -17.51
CA GLY A 46 -7.39 -12.61 -18.52
C GLY A 46 -6.10 -12.07 -17.90
N ALA A 47 -5.04 -11.87 -18.69
CA ALA A 47 -3.80 -11.22 -18.18
C ALA A 47 -4.10 -9.91 -17.43
N ALA A 48 -5.12 -9.16 -17.86
CA ALA A 48 -5.67 -8.00 -17.18
C ALA A 48 -6.34 -8.32 -15.83
N GLY A 49 -7.05 -9.45 -15.70
CA GLY A 49 -7.63 -9.93 -14.44
C GLY A 49 -6.57 -10.34 -13.42
N ARG A 50 -5.56 -11.12 -13.84
CA ARG A 50 -4.42 -11.49 -12.98
C ARG A 50 -3.57 -10.28 -12.58
N LEU A 51 -3.40 -9.30 -13.48
CA LEU A 51 -2.76 -8.03 -13.18
C LEU A 51 -3.57 -7.20 -12.18
N ARG A 52 -4.89 -7.10 -12.37
CA ARG A 52 -5.81 -6.39 -11.46
C ARG A 52 -5.84 -7.02 -10.07
N GLU A 53 -5.83 -8.34 -9.97
CA GLU A 53 -5.79 -9.06 -8.70
C GLU A 53 -4.42 -8.92 -8.01
N ALA A 54 -3.31 -9.00 -8.76
CA ALA A 54 -1.98 -8.76 -8.23
C ALA A 54 -1.79 -7.30 -7.76
N LEU A 55 -2.31 -6.33 -8.51
CA LEU A 55 -2.32 -4.90 -8.12
C LEU A 55 -3.23 -4.68 -6.90
N SER A 56 -4.40 -5.33 -6.85
CA SER A 56 -5.31 -5.28 -5.71
C SER A 56 -4.64 -5.80 -4.45
N ASN A 57 -3.94 -6.93 -4.52
CA ASN A 57 -3.25 -7.50 -3.36
C ASN A 57 -2.13 -6.58 -2.86
N ARG A 58 -1.38 -5.91 -3.74
CA ARG A 58 -0.36 -4.93 -3.35
C ARG A 58 -0.93 -3.68 -2.71
N MET A 59 -2.03 -3.15 -3.25
CA MET A 59 -2.71 -1.99 -2.67
C MET A 59 -3.27 -2.33 -1.30
N VAL A 60 -3.83 -3.54 -1.14
CA VAL A 60 -4.33 -4.02 0.16
C VAL A 60 -3.19 -4.17 1.17
N THR A 61 -2.05 -4.76 0.80
CA THR A 61 -0.91 -4.87 1.73
C THR A 61 -0.35 -3.50 2.11
N ALA A 62 -0.25 -2.56 1.16
CA ALA A 62 0.17 -1.19 1.44
C ALA A 62 -0.81 -0.45 2.36
N ALA A 63 -2.11 -0.61 2.14
CA ALA A 63 -3.15 -0.02 2.99
C ALA A 63 -3.11 -0.61 4.41
N ILE A 64 -2.97 -1.93 4.54
CA ILE A 64 -2.79 -2.60 5.84
C ILE A 64 -1.53 -2.06 6.54
N SER A 65 -0.40 -1.96 5.84
CA SER A 65 0.84 -1.41 6.40
C SER A 65 0.67 0.04 6.86
N ALA A 66 -0.04 0.89 6.11
CA ALA A 66 -0.34 2.26 6.50
C ALA A 66 -1.24 2.32 7.74
N ILE A 67 -2.28 1.47 7.82
CA ILE A 67 -3.17 1.37 8.98
C ILE A 67 -2.40 0.91 10.22
N VAL A 68 -1.59 -0.15 10.10
CA VAL A 68 -0.72 -0.63 11.19
C VAL A 68 0.23 0.48 11.62
N GLY A 69 0.78 1.23 10.66
CA GLY A 69 1.60 2.41 10.92
C GLY A 69 0.87 3.46 11.75
N PHE A 70 -0.35 3.86 11.34
CA PHE A 70 -1.20 4.79 12.08
C PHE A 70 -1.49 4.31 13.51
N LEU A 71 -1.84 3.03 13.68
CA LEU A 71 -2.09 2.44 15.00
C LEU A 71 -0.83 2.45 15.88
N THR A 72 0.34 2.29 15.27
CA THR A 72 1.63 2.35 15.98
C THR A 72 1.92 3.77 16.48
N THR A 73 1.63 4.79 15.66
CA THR A 73 1.74 6.19 16.05
C THR A 73 0.72 6.57 17.12
N LEU A 74 -0.51 6.05 17.01
CA LEU A 74 -1.52 6.21 18.05
C LEU A 74 -1.02 5.64 19.39
N ALA A 75 -0.44 4.43 19.38
CA ALA A 75 0.16 3.84 20.57
C ALA A 75 1.31 4.70 21.14
N GLY A 76 2.17 5.24 20.28
CA GLY A 76 3.21 6.19 20.69
C GLY A 76 2.66 7.48 21.31
N SER A 77 1.59 8.03 20.73
CA SER A 77 0.93 9.26 21.22
C SER A 77 0.22 9.08 22.57
N LEU A 78 -0.13 7.85 22.91
CA LEU A 78 -0.74 7.45 24.18
C LEU A 78 0.30 6.97 25.21
N SER A 79 1.57 6.89 24.83
CA SER A 79 2.64 6.49 25.75
C SER A 79 2.89 7.58 26.79
N SER A 80 3.31 7.17 27.99
CA SER A 80 3.75 8.10 29.02
C SER A 80 5.10 8.70 28.64
N VAL A 81 5.18 10.02 28.61
CA VAL A 81 6.42 10.80 28.46
C VAL A 81 6.48 11.77 29.64
N ASP A 82 7.56 11.75 30.40
CA ASP A 82 7.73 12.70 31.51
C ASP A 82 8.14 14.10 31.00
N MET A 83 7.99 15.13 31.85
CA MET A 83 8.24 16.51 31.44
C MET A 83 9.71 16.77 31.03
N ALA A 84 10.68 16.11 31.66
CA ALA A 84 12.09 16.30 31.34
C ALA A 84 12.40 15.68 29.96
N GLU A 85 11.91 14.46 29.72
CA GLU A 85 12.03 13.79 28.42
C GLU A 85 11.28 14.56 27.33
N ALA A 86 10.07 15.04 27.62
CA ALA A 86 9.24 15.80 26.68
C ALA A 86 9.92 17.10 26.25
N GLN A 87 10.48 17.86 27.20
CA GLN A 87 11.19 19.10 26.91
C GLN A 87 12.44 18.84 26.07
N MET A 88 13.19 17.78 26.35
CA MET A 88 14.35 17.40 25.56
C MET A 88 13.95 17.08 24.10
N MET A 89 12.90 16.27 23.91
CA MET A 89 12.40 15.93 22.57
C MET A 89 11.92 17.18 21.80
N VAL A 90 11.08 18.01 22.42
CA VAL A 90 10.54 19.22 21.78
C VAL A 90 11.66 20.20 21.44
N ASN A 91 12.62 20.42 22.33
CA ASN A 91 13.78 21.28 22.06
C ASN A 91 14.61 20.79 20.87
N GLN A 92 14.84 19.48 20.76
CA GLN A 92 15.54 18.90 19.61
C GLN A 92 14.78 19.16 18.30
N LEU A 93 13.45 19.06 18.29
CA LEU A 93 12.68 19.41 17.09
C LEU A 93 12.73 20.91 16.80
N ASP A 94 12.62 21.76 17.81
CA ASP A 94 12.65 23.21 17.62
C ASP A 94 14.01 23.69 17.06
N GLU A 95 15.11 23.06 17.49
CA GLU A 95 16.44 23.28 16.89
C GLU A 95 16.46 22.88 15.41
N LEU A 96 15.91 21.72 15.06
CA LEU A 96 15.80 21.30 13.66
C LEU A 96 14.91 22.24 12.83
N ARG A 97 13.77 22.69 13.38
CA ARG A 97 12.87 23.63 12.73
C ARG A 97 13.53 24.98 12.48
N LYS A 98 14.28 25.51 13.45
CA LYS A 98 15.06 26.75 13.25
C LYS A 98 16.05 26.63 12.11
N LEU A 99 16.71 25.47 11.95
CA LEU A 99 17.59 25.23 10.80
C LEU A 99 16.81 25.19 9.48
N VAL A 100 15.62 24.59 9.48
CA VAL A 100 14.71 24.54 8.32
C VAL A 100 14.23 25.94 7.92
N ASP A 101 13.88 26.79 8.88
CA ASP A 101 13.41 28.17 8.63
C ASP A 101 14.53 29.12 8.17
N GLN A 102 15.75 28.93 8.69
CA GLN A 102 16.90 29.78 8.34
C GLN A 102 17.49 29.49 6.95
N LEU A 103 17.29 28.28 6.44
CA LEU A 103 17.76 27.90 5.11
C LEU A 103 16.63 28.02 4.08
N THR A 104 16.95 28.55 2.90
CA THR A 104 16.09 28.45 1.69
C THR A 104 15.86 27.00 1.22
N LEU A 105 16.37 26.00 1.97
CA LEU A 105 16.37 24.57 1.65
C LEU A 105 15.46 23.75 2.57
N GLY A 106 14.52 24.36 3.29
CA GLY A 106 13.63 23.65 4.23
C GLY A 106 12.93 22.41 3.65
N THR A 107 12.46 22.49 2.40
CA THR A 107 11.85 21.35 1.69
C THR A 107 12.83 20.18 1.54
N GLN A 108 14.11 20.45 1.27
CA GLN A 108 15.12 19.40 1.10
C GLN A 108 15.42 18.65 2.39
N PHE A 109 15.43 19.35 3.53
CA PHE A 109 15.63 18.71 4.84
C PHE A 109 14.46 17.81 5.22
N ILE A 110 13.22 18.32 5.11
CA ILE A 110 12.01 17.54 5.38
C ILE A 110 11.93 16.33 4.44
N PHE A 111 12.07 16.56 3.14
CA PHE A 111 12.08 15.49 2.14
C PHE A 111 13.18 14.47 2.40
N GLY A 112 14.41 14.92 2.63
CA GLY A 112 15.57 14.06 2.84
C GLY A 112 15.43 13.18 4.08
N ASN A 113 14.94 13.75 5.19
CA ASN A 113 14.69 13.01 6.42
C ASN A 113 13.65 11.90 6.21
N ASN A 114 12.49 12.23 5.62
CA ASN A 114 11.44 11.27 5.36
C ASN A 114 11.85 10.23 4.30
N LEU A 115 12.57 10.64 3.25
CA LEU A 115 13.07 9.74 2.23
C LEU A 115 14.07 8.75 2.81
N MET A 116 14.98 9.20 3.68
CA MET A 116 15.94 8.32 4.35
C MET A 116 15.20 7.23 5.13
N HIS A 117 14.26 7.59 5.99
CA HIS A 117 13.46 6.63 6.75
C HIS A 117 12.69 5.68 5.82
N CYS A 118 12.05 6.21 4.77
CA CYS A 118 11.32 5.43 3.78
C CYS A 118 12.20 4.38 3.10
N LEU A 119 13.40 4.77 2.65
CA LEU A 119 14.35 3.87 1.99
C LEU A 119 14.78 2.73 2.91
N PHE A 120 15.03 3.01 4.20
CA PHE A 120 15.31 1.94 5.17
C PHE A 120 14.14 0.96 5.32
N MET A 121 12.89 1.43 5.27
CA MET A 121 11.69 0.59 5.37
C MET A 121 11.51 -0.40 4.20
N PHE A 122 12.12 -0.15 3.04
CA PHE A 122 12.14 -1.12 1.92
C PHE A 122 13.04 -2.35 2.18
N THR A 123 13.91 -2.30 3.20
CA THR A 123 14.83 -3.41 3.52
C THR A 123 14.03 -4.63 3.97
N PRO A 124 14.12 -5.79 3.28
CA PRO A 124 13.39 -6.99 3.69
C PRO A 124 13.74 -7.38 5.13
N VAL A 125 12.76 -7.86 5.89
CA VAL A 125 12.87 -8.25 7.32
C VAL A 125 13.11 -7.08 8.28
N LEU A 126 14.12 -6.23 8.02
CA LEU A 126 14.50 -5.13 8.92
C LEU A 126 13.61 -3.88 8.77
N GLY A 127 13.08 -3.66 7.58
CA GLY A 127 12.29 -2.49 7.22
C GLY A 127 11.00 -2.34 8.02
N PRO A 128 10.17 -3.38 8.20
CA PRO A 128 8.93 -3.28 8.97
C PRO A 128 9.18 -2.97 10.45
N PRO A 129 10.05 -3.68 11.19
CA PRO A 129 10.40 -3.30 12.57
C PRO A 129 10.93 -1.88 12.69
N TYR A 130 11.80 -1.46 11.76
CA TYR A 130 12.32 -0.09 11.73
C TYR A 130 11.23 0.94 11.47
N GLY A 131 10.33 0.68 10.51
CA GLY A 131 9.23 1.56 10.18
C GLY A 131 8.26 1.72 11.34
N LEU A 132 7.91 0.63 12.02
CA LEU A 132 7.10 0.67 13.24
C LEU A 132 7.79 1.46 14.35
N TYR A 133 9.10 1.29 14.53
CA TYR A 133 9.88 2.07 15.48
C TYR A 133 9.82 3.57 15.17
N VAL A 134 10.07 3.98 13.92
CA VAL A 134 10.00 5.39 13.50
C VAL A 134 8.60 5.96 13.76
N LEU A 135 7.56 5.24 13.34
CA LEU A 135 6.16 5.66 13.51
C LEU A 135 5.73 5.74 14.98
N TYR A 136 6.24 4.84 15.82
CA TYR A 136 6.04 4.89 17.27
C TYR A 136 6.71 6.13 17.86
N GLN A 137 7.95 6.44 17.46
CA GLN A 137 8.66 7.64 17.91
C GLN A 137 7.97 8.93 17.45
N THR A 138 7.41 8.97 16.23
CA THR A 138 6.55 10.08 15.79
C THR A 138 5.35 10.27 16.74
N GLY A 139 4.73 9.17 17.17
CA GLY A 139 3.68 9.20 18.19
C GLY A 139 4.17 9.77 19.52
N ARG A 140 5.32 9.30 20.02
CA ARG A 140 5.91 9.84 21.27
C ARG A 140 6.24 11.32 21.15
N PHE A 141 6.65 11.79 19.98
CA PHE A 141 6.89 13.20 19.72
C PHE A 141 5.60 14.03 19.84
N ILE A 142 4.48 13.50 19.35
CA ILE A 142 3.15 14.10 19.53
C ILE A 142 2.77 14.14 21.02
N ALA A 143 3.04 13.05 21.76
CA ALA A 143 2.83 13.00 23.21
C ALA A 143 3.66 14.06 23.95
N ALA A 144 4.95 14.16 23.65
CA ALA A 144 5.86 15.16 24.21
C ALA A 144 5.37 16.59 23.95
N THR A 145 4.96 16.86 22.71
CA THR A 145 4.39 18.16 22.33
C THR A 145 3.13 18.48 23.13
N GLY A 146 2.26 17.48 23.35
CA GLY A 146 1.06 17.63 24.18
C GLY A 146 1.40 17.95 25.64
N VAL A 147 2.38 17.25 26.22
CA VAL A 147 2.86 17.49 27.59
C VAL A 147 3.41 18.92 27.76
N VAL A 148 4.28 19.36 26.85
CA VAL A 148 4.92 20.69 26.93
C VAL A 148 3.91 21.82 26.72
N ASN A 149 2.95 21.66 25.81
CA ASN A 149 1.98 22.71 25.49
C ASN A 149 0.67 22.61 26.29
N GLY A 150 0.52 21.60 27.17
CA GLY A 150 -0.71 21.36 27.91
C GLY A 150 -1.91 20.97 27.04
N VAL A 151 -1.67 20.41 25.85
CA VAL A 151 -2.70 19.99 24.88
C VAL A 151 -2.84 18.48 24.90
N ASN A 152 -4.08 17.99 24.75
CA ASN A 152 -4.32 16.55 24.66
C ASN A 152 -3.57 15.92 23.45
N PRO A 153 -2.70 14.91 23.66
CA PRO A 153 -1.94 14.28 22.58
C PRO A 153 -2.80 13.65 21.47
N LEU A 154 -3.98 13.11 21.80
CA LEU A 154 -4.89 12.55 20.79
C LEU A 154 -5.42 13.65 19.88
N LEU A 155 -5.74 14.82 20.42
CA LEU A 155 -6.18 15.95 19.61
C LEU A 155 -5.09 16.39 18.63
N LEU A 156 -3.83 16.46 19.11
CA LEU A 156 -2.69 16.76 18.26
C LEU A 156 -2.50 15.71 17.16
N LEU A 157 -2.62 14.42 17.49
CA LEU A 157 -2.54 13.34 16.50
C LEU A 157 -3.59 13.52 15.41
N PHE A 158 -4.87 13.67 15.77
CA PHE A 158 -5.92 13.84 14.77
C PHE A 158 -5.76 15.14 13.97
N ALA A 159 -5.32 16.23 14.61
CA ALA A 159 -5.00 17.47 13.91
C ALA A 159 -3.87 17.29 12.89
N THR A 160 -2.82 16.53 13.22
CA THR A 160 -1.73 16.19 12.29
C THR A 160 -2.27 15.51 11.03
N PHE A 161 -3.20 14.57 11.16
CA PHE A 161 -3.80 13.87 10.03
C PHE A 161 -4.86 14.67 9.25
N LEU A 162 -5.24 15.88 9.71
CA LEU A 162 -5.97 16.82 8.86
C LEU A 162 -5.07 17.46 7.80
N PHE A 163 -3.75 17.49 8.04
CA PHE A 163 -2.82 18.03 7.07
C PHE A 163 -2.48 17.00 5.98
N PRO A 164 -2.52 17.39 4.70
CA PRO A 164 -2.32 16.45 3.61
C PRO A 164 -0.90 15.85 3.56
N HIS A 165 0.13 16.58 4.02
CA HIS A 165 1.50 16.06 4.06
C HIS A 165 1.61 14.78 4.90
N ALA A 166 0.97 14.75 6.09
CA ALA A 166 0.99 13.60 6.97
C ALA A 166 0.34 12.36 6.33
N ILE A 167 -0.81 12.52 5.66
CA ILE A 167 -1.47 11.42 4.96
C ILE A 167 -0.54 10.86 3.85
N MET A 168 0.10 11.74 3.08
CA MET A 168 0.98 11.36 1.99
C MET A 168 2.22 10.59 2.48
N GLU A 169 2.80 10.99 3.62
CA GLU A 169 3.91 10.27 4.27
C GLU A 169 3.50 8.86 4.69
N TYR A 170 2.35 8.70 5.34
CA TYR A 170 1.89 7.37 5.78
C TYR A 170 1.56 6.45 4.62
N VAL A 171 1.06 7.00 3.50
CA VAL A 171 0.89 6.23 2.26
C VAL A 171 2.24 5.79 1.72
N ALA A 172 3.25 6.68 1.68
CA ALA A 172 4.60 6.35 1.21
C ALA A 172 5.26 5.28 2.10
N TYR A 173 5.19 5.41 3.41
CA TYR A 173 5.71 4.41 4.36
C TYR A 173 4.94 3.08 4.30
N GLY A 174 3.62 3.12 4.11
CA GLY A 174 2.81 1.93 3.88
C GLY A 174 3.25 1.15 2.63
N ILE A 175 3.54 1.85 1.53
CA ILE A 175 4.11 1.26 0.32
C ILE A 175 5.48 0.63 0.63
N ALA A 176 6.37 1.34 1.31
CA ALA A 176 7.72 0.86 1.62
C ALA A 176 7.71 -0.42 2.48
N ILE A 177 6.94 -0.42 3.57
CA ILE A 177 6.78 -1.56 4.47
C ILE A 177 6.15 -2.75 3.73
N SER A 178 5.12 -2.51 2.90
CA SER A 178 4.49 -3.53 2.06
C SER A 178 5.50 -4.17 1.09
N GLU A 179 6.29 -3.37 0.39
CA GLU A 179 7.29 -3.87 -0.56
C GLU A 179 8.41 -4.66 0.12
N SER A 180 8.79 -4.33 1.36
CA SER A 180 9.70 -5.18 2.15
C SER A 180 9.15 -6.62 2.31
N PHE A 181 7.85 -6.79 2.56
CA PHE A 181 7.23 -8.12 2.62
C PHE A 181 7.20 -8.82 1.25
N TRP A 182 6.91 -8.08 0.18
CA TRP A 182 6.89 -8.64 -1.18
C TRP A 182 8.27 -9.06 -1.67
N LEU A 183 9.31 -8.28 -1.37
CA LEU A 183 10.71 -8.63 -1.65
C LEU A 183 11.10 -9.93 -0.94
N LEU A 184 10.75 -10.08 0.34
CA LEU A 184 10.97 -11.32 1.08
C LEU A 184 10.22 -12.51 0.48
N TYR A 185 8.93 -12.32 0.17
CA TYR A 185 8.08 -13.35 -0.41
C TYR A 185 8.57 -13.83 -1.79
N MET A 186 8.96 -12.89 -2.65
CA MET A 186 9.46 -13.22 -3.99
C MET A 186 10.90 -13.75 -3.98
N ALA A 187 11.71 -13.38 -2.99
CA ALA A 187 12.99 -14.04 -2.74
C ALA A 187 12.78 -15.53 -2.45
N ALA A 188 11.83 -15.87 -1.56
CA ALA A 188 11.48 -17.26 -1.26
C ALA A 188 10.93 -18.02 -2.48
N LYS A 189 10.32 -17.33 -3.44
CA LYS A 189 9.85 -17.90 -4.71
C LYS A 189 10.89 -17.89 -5.84
N HIS A 190 12.15 -17.52 -5.57
CA HIS A 190 13.21 -17.39 -6.57
C HIS A 190 12.88 -16.41 -7.73
N ARG A 191 12.06 -15.39 -7.47
CA ARG A 191 11.65 -14.35 -8.44
C ARG A 191 12.08 -12.94 -8.04
N LEU A 192 13.14 -12.82 -7.23
CA LEU A 192 13.62 -11.56 -6.65
C LEU A 192 13.93 -10.48 -7.70
N ARG A 193 14.47 -10.83 -8.88
CA ARG A 193 14.81 -9.83 -9.92
C ARG A 193 13.59 -9.09 -10.45
N ALA A 194 12.48 -9.80 -10.66
CA ALA A 194 11.24 -9.19 -11.09
C ALA A 194 10.69 -8.27 -10.00
N GLU A 195 10.84 -8.68 -8.73
CA GLU A 195 10.39 -7.89 -7.59
C GLU A 195 11.24 -6.65 -7.34
N LEU A 196 12.55 -6.73 -7.55
CA LEU A 196 13.44 -5.58 -7.41
C LEU A 196 13.08 -4.46 -8.39
N MET A 197 12.65 -4.81 -9.61
CA MET A 197 12.15 -3.84 -10.59
C MET A 197 10.86 -3.16 -10.11
N ASN A 198 9.99 -3.88 -9.41
CA ASN A 198 8.77 -3.32 -8.82
C ASN A 198 9.10 -2.44 -7.62
N ALA A 199 10.04 -2.86 -6.77
CA ALA A 199 10.55 -2.06 -5.66
C ALA A 199 11.16 -0.74 -6.14
N CYS A 200 11.93 -0.72 -7.25
CA CYS A 200 12.42 0.54 -7.83
C CYS A 200 11.28 1.49 -8.24
N LYS A 201 10.20 0.97 -8.82
CA LYS A 201 9.02 1.78 -9.17
C LYS A 201 8.29 2.29 -7.92
N ALA A 202 8.19 1.45 -6.90
CA ALA A 202 7.59 1.82 -5.62
C ALA A 202 8.43 2.86 -4.87
N ILE A 203 9.76 2.76 -4.88
CA ILE A 203 10.68 3.77 -4.35
C ILE A 203 10.49 5.10 -5.08
N ALA A 204 10.43 5.08 -6.42
CA ALA A 204 10.20 6.30 -7.20
C ALA A 204 8.84 6.94 -6.87
N LEU A 205 7.78 6.12 -6.74
CA LEU A 205 6.46 6.60 -6.34
C LEU A 205 6.47 7.20 -4.92
N ALA A 206 7.08 6.50 -3.95
CA ALA A 206 7.20 6.98 -2.58
C ALA A 206 8.01 8.27 -2.50
N ALA A 207 9.10 8.40 -3.26
CA ALA A 207 9.89 9.62 -3.33
C ALA A 207 9.08 10.80 -3.88
N VAL A 208 8.26 10.60 -4.91
CA VAL A 208 7.38 11.66 -5.44
C VAL A 208 6.34 12.07 -4.41
N LEU A 209 5.72 11.10 -3.71
CA LEU A 209 4.77 11.38 -2.62
C LEU A 209 5.42 12.18 -1.50
N LEU A 210 6.60 11.78 -1.04
CA LEU A 210 7.31 12.47 0.04
C LEU A 210 7.81 13.86 -0.36
N LEU A 211 8.23 14.03 -1.61
CA LEU A 211 8.63 15.35 -2.11
C LEU A 211 7.43 16.31 -2.13
N ALA A 212 6.29 15.85 -2.63
CA ALA A 212 5.06 16.64 -2.62
C ALA A 212 4.57 16.93 -1.20
N ALA A 213 4.68 15.96 -0.28
CA ALA A 213 4.39 16.16 1.14
C ALA A 213 5.27 17.26 1.74
N ALA A 214 6.58 17.23 1.49
CA ALA A 214 7.52 18.23 1.97
C ALA A 214 7.24 19.64 1.43
N PHE A 215 6.84 19.77 0.16
CA PHE A 215 6.42 21.07 -0.39
C PHE A 215 5.17 21.60 0.30
N ILE A 216 4.17 20.74 0.50
CA ILE A 216 2.92 21.08 1.19
C ILE A 216 3.21 21.48 2.64
N GLU A 217 4.08 20.75 3.34
CA GLU A 217 4.43 21.03 4.73
C GLU A 217 5.12 22.40 4.88
N VAL A 218 6.15 22.68 4.06
CA VAL A 218 6.82 23.99 4.07
C VAL A 218 5.84 25.11 3.77
N TRP A 219 4.95 24.91 2.80
CA TRP A 219 3.93 25.90 2.45
C TRP A 219 2.97 26.17 3.62
N ILE A 220 2.53 25.12 4.34
CA ILE A 220 1.69 25.25 5.53
C ILE A 220 2.45 26.00 6.64
N ILE A 221 3.70 25.65 6.90
CA ILE A 221 4.54 26.31 7.91
C ILE A 221 4.64 27.81 7.58
N GLN A 222 4.99 28.16 6.34
CA GLN A 222 5.09 29.55 5.89
C GLN A 222 3.75 30.29 6.00
N LEU A 223 2.63 29.64 5.71
CA LEU A 223 1.31 30.25 5.86
C LEU A 223 0.99 30.56 7.32
N LEU A 224 1.33 29.64 8.23
CA LEU A 224 1.08 29.78 9.67
C LEU A 224 2.04 30.77 10.34
N THR A 225 3.31 30.83 9.92
CA THR A 225 4.32 31.72 10.50
C THR A 225 4.35 33.10 9.82
N GLY A 226 4.18 33.15 8.50
CA GLY A 226 4.16 34.38 7.71
C GLY A 226 2.86 35.20 7.84
N GLY A 227 1.74 34.56 8.21
CA GLY A 227 0.48 35.24 8.49
C GLY A 227 0.43 35.99 9.84
N LEU A 228 1.41 35.77 10.73
CA LEU A 228 1.53 36.45 12.03
C LEU A 228 2.48 37.66 12.00
N GLY A 229 2.99 38.04 10.82
CA GLY A 229 3.91 39.17 10.63
C GLY A 229 3.38 40.29 9.73
N GLY A 230 2.07 40.33 9.44
CA GLY A 230 1.41 41.37 8.64
C GLY A 230 0.38 42.15 9.41
#